data_AF-A0A3B0MHS2-F1
#
_entry.id   AF-A0A3B0MHS2-F1
#
_cell.length_a   1.000
_cell.length_b   1.000
_cell.length_c   1.000
_cell.angle_alpha   90.00
_cell.angle_beta   90.00
_cell.angle_gamma   90.00
#
_symmetry.space_group_name_H-M   'P 1'
#
loop_
_entity.id
_entity.type
_entity.pdbx_description
1 polymer ?
#
loop_
_entity_poly.entity_id
_entity_poly.type
_entity_poly.pdbx_seq_one_letter_code
_entity_poly.pdbx_strand_id
1 'polypeptide(L)'
;MHGLNQKFINKPIVFISRNTISSITWFNRAMSAYAPVRHKDQIHKCNKDKKALFDLQFYKGQKNNLELALVSDKHTDKDDVIIEAHWCPYVSGTELSGYVDVLRENPQYNFVFTPAMNVC
;
A
#
# COMPACT_ATOMS: atom_id res chain seq x y z
N MET A 1 9.61 10.84 -11.18
CA MET A 1 8.65 9.72 -11.18
C MET A 1 8.56 9.14 -12.60
N HIS A 2 8.52 7.81 -12.79
CA HIS A 2 8.77 7.14 -14.09
C HIS A 2 7.51 6.49 -14.73
N GLY A 3 6.31 6.96 -14.38
CA GLY A 3 5.04 6.37 -14.83
C GLY A 3 4.85 4.95 -14.31
N LEU A 4 5.39 4.66 -13.11
CA LEU A 4 5.38 3.31 -12.55
C LEU A 4 3.96 2.91 -12.16
N ASN A 5 3.22 3.84 -11.56
CA ASN A 5 1.84 3.59 -11.17
C ASN A 5 0.97 3.40 -12.40
N GLN A 6 1.11 4.23 -13.43
CA GLN A 6 0.35 4.06 -14.67
C GLN A 6 0.64 2.69 -15.35
N LYS A 7 1.91 2.27 -15.39
CA LYS A 7 2.31 0.95 -15.94
C LYS A 7 1.72 -0.19 -15.11
N PHE A 8 1.72 -0.07 -13.80
CA PHE A 8 1.11 -1.04 -12.89
C PHE A 8 -0.41 -1.10 -13.09
N ILE A 9 -1.10 0.04 -13.11
CA ILE A 9 -2.55 0.13 -13.28
C ILE A 9 -3.00 -0.46 -14.62
N ASN A 10 -2.28 -0.14 -15.70
CA ASN A 10 -2.66 -0.59 -17.05
C ASN A 10 -2.49 -2.09 -17.26
N LYS A 11 -1.44 -2.70 -16.70
CA LYS A 11 -1.10 -4.11 -16.90
C LYS A 11 -0.51 -4.73 -15.62
N PRO A 12 -1.31 -4.90 -14.55
CA PRO A 12 -0.80 -5.29 -13.23
C PRO A 12 -0.07 -6.63 -13.26
N ILE A 13 -0.61 -7.65 -13.94
CA ILE A 13 -0.01 -8.99 -14.05
C ILE A 13 1.37 -8.92 -14.73
N VAL A 14 1.48 -8.20 -15.85
CA VAL A 14 2.76 -8.05 -16.56
C VAL A 14 3.75 -7.26 -15.71
N PHE A 15 3.27 -6.24 -14.99
CA PHE A 15 4.10 -5.42 -14.13
C PHE A 15 4.68 -6.22 -12.96
N ILE A 16 3.86 -6.97 -12.23
CA ILE A 16 4.33 -7.80 -11.10
C ILE A 16 5.20 -8.98 -11.56
N SER A 17 5.01 -9.50 -12.78
CA SER A 17 5.89 -10.54 -13.33
C SER A 17 7.34 -10.08 -13.56
N ARG A 18 7.58 -8.76 -13.57
CA ARG A 18 8.88 -8.13 -13.88
C ARG A 18 9.46 -7.37 -12.71
N ASN A 19 8.68 -7.13 -11.65
CA ASN A 19 9.07 -6.30 -10.52
C ASN A 19 8.64 -6.96 -9.22
N THR A 20 9.53 -6.95 -8.24
CA THR A 20 9.17 -7.26 -6.86
C THR A 20 8.62 -6.01 -6.21
N ILE A 21 7.46 -6.10 -5.55
CA ILE A 21 6.83 -4.98 -4.85
C ILE A 21 6.72 -5.33 -3.37
N SER A 22 7.39 -4.56 -2.53
CA SER A 22 7.28 -4.67 -1.07
C SER A 22 6.38 -3.57 -0.53
N SER A 23 5.45 -3.92 0.34
CA SER A 23 4.55 -2.98 0.98
C SER A 23 4.68 -2.95 2.51
N ILE A 24 5.52 -3.81 3.07
CA ILE A 24 5.64 -3.94 4.53
C ILE A 24 6.62 -2.92 5.12
N THR A 25 7.53 -2.38 4.31
CA THR A 25 8.61 -1.51 4.81
C THR A 25 8.06 -0.24 5.45
N TRP A 26 7.19 0.50 4.76
CA TRP A 26 6.56 1.68 5.32
C TRP A 26 5.62 1.34 6.49
N PHE A 27 4.92 0.21 6.43
CA PHE A 27 4.00 -0.23 7.47
C PHE A 27 4.75 -0.52 8.77
N ASN A 28 5.85 -1.28 8.71
CA ASN A 28 6.73 -1.52 9.85
C ASN A 28 7.33 -0.23 10.41
N ARG A 29 7.72 0.72 9.54
CA ARG A 29 8.19 2.04 9.98
C ARG A 29 7.12 2.82 10.73
N ALA A 30 5.86 2.70 10.32
CA ALA A 30 4.72 3.41 10.91
C ALA A 30 4.20 2.73 12.21
N MET A 31 4.35 1.41 12.33
CA MET A 31 4.02 0.64 13.54
C MET A 31 5.12 0.70 14.61
N SER A 32 6.32 1.17 14.27
CA SER A 32 7.41 1.36 15.24
C SER A 32 7.01 2.33 16.37
N ALA A 33 7.45 2.03 17.60
CA ALA A 33 7.24 2.92 18.75
C ALA A 33 7.78 4.35 18.47
N TYR A 34 8.89 4.41 17.73
CA TYR A 34 9.60 5.63 17.34
C TYR A 34 9.11 6.25 16.02
N ALA A 35 8.01 5.74 15.46
CA ALA A 35 7.47 6.30 14.22
C ALA A 35 7.07 7.78 14.42
N PRO A 36 7.42 8.67 13.47
CA PRO A 36 6.92 10.04 13.47
C PRO A 36 5.39 10.09 13.55
N VAL A 37 4.85 11.06 14.28
CA VAL A 37 3.39 11.24 14.49
C VAL A 37 2.63 11.23 13.15
N ARG A 38 3.17 11.90 12.13
CA ARG A 38 2.60 11.90 10.76
C ARG A 38 2.32 10.51 10.17
N HIS A 39 3.16 9.51 10.45
CA HIS A 39 2.97 8.16 9.91
C HIS A 39 1.87 7.41 10.68
N LYS A 40 1.75 7.67 11.99
CA LYS A 40 0.67 7.13 12.82
C LYS A 40 -0.68 7.74 12.42
N ASP A 41 -0.72 9.05 12.16
CA ASP A 41 -1.91 9.75 11.68
C ASP A 41 -2.36 9.24 10.30
N GLN A 42 -1.42 8.96 9.40
CA GLN A 42 -1.70 8.35 8.10
C GLN A 42 -2.35 6.97 8.23
N ILE A 43 -1.83 6.10 9.11
CA ILE A 43 -2.45 4.80 9.39
C ILE A 43 -3.85 4.98 10.00
N HIS A 44 -4.00 5.91 10.94
CA HIS A 44 -5.30 6.19 11.55
C HIS A 44 -6.34 6.63 10.51
N LYS A 45 -5.95 7.52 9.58
CA LYS A 45 -6.80 7.94 8.46
C LYS A 45 -7.17 6.76 7.57
N CYS A 46 -6.22 5.90 7.20
CA CYS A 46 -6.50 4.71 6.40
C CYS A 46 -7.47 3.75 7.10
N ASN A 47 -7.31 3.54 8.40
CA ASN A 47 -8.20 2.70 9.20
C ASN A 47 -9.63 3.25 9.27
N LYS A 48 -9.77 4.58 9.38
CA LYS A 48 -11.06 5.28 9.42
C LYS A 48 -11.77 5.23 8.06
N ASP A 49 -11.05 5.58 7.00
CA ASP A 49 -11.63 5.77 5.67
C ASP A 49 -11.72 4.46 4.87
N LYS A 50 -11.09 3.39 5.37
CA LYS A 50 -10.93 2.09 4.68
C LYS A 50 -10.36 2.27 3.26
N LYS A 51 -9.53 3.29 3.09
CA LYS A 51 -8.91 3.71 1.84
C LYS A 51 -7.45 4.05 2.11
N ALA A 52 -6.58 3.62 1.20
CA ALA A 52 -5.18 4.01 1.20
C ALA A 52 -4.78 4.54 -0.19
N LEU A 53 -3.85 5.49 -0.17
CA LEU A 53 -3.23 6.06 -1.36
C LEU A 53 -1.79 5.62 -1.41
N PHE A 54 -1.37 5.09 -2.55
CA PHE A 54 -0.03 4.53 -2.73
C PHE A 54 0.68 5.10 -3.95
N ASP A 55 2.01 5.11 -3.83
CA ASP A 55 2.94 5.43 -4.89
C ASP A 55 4.02 4.35 -5.01
N LEU A 56 4.31 3.87 -6.22
CA LEU A 56 5.38 2.91 -6.47
C LEU A 56 6.71 3.62 -6.64
N GLN A 57 7.66 3.26 -5.79
CA GLN A 57 8.98 3.88 -5.73
C GLN A 57 10.07 2.82 -5.83
N PHE A 58 11.23 3.16 -6.39
CA PHE A 58 12.36 2.23 -6.39
C PHE A 58 12.88 2.04 -4.98
N TYR A 59 12.90 0.78 -4.51
CA TYR A 59 13.42 0.44 -3.21
C TYR A 59 14.95 0.38 -3.25
N LYS A 60 15.61 1.21 -2.43
CA LYS A 60 17.09 1.29 -2.33
C LYS A 60 17.82 1.48 -3.67
N GLY A 61 17.16 2.09 -4.67
CA GLY A 61 17.73 2.31 -6.00
C GLY A 61 17.97 1.03 -6.82
N GLN A 62 17.46 -0.13 -6.39
CA GLN A 62 17.58 -1.37 -7.15
C GLN A 62 16.58 -1.42 -8.30
N LYS A 63 17.06 -1.76 -9.49
CA LYS A 63 16.21 -1.98 -10.65
C LYS A 63 15.26 -3.16 -10.38
N ASN A 64 13.98 -2.97 -10.69
CA ASN A 64 12.90 -3.95 -10.50
C ASN A 64 12.54 -4.30 -9.05
N ASN A 65 13.13 -3.63 -8.05
CA ASN A 65 12.72 -3.77 -6.66
C ASN A 65 11.99 -2.48 -6.26
N LEU A 66 10.70 -2.60 -5.99
CA LEU A 66 9.80 -1.47 -5.76
C LEU A 66 9.24 -1.53 -4.35
N GLU A 67 9.01 -0.36 -3.77
CA GLU A 67 8.24 -0.16 -2.55
C GLU A 67 6.89 0.47 -2.93
N LEU A 68 5.80 -0.12 -2.45
CA LEU A 68 4.48 0.50 -2.52
C LEU A 68 4.35 1.41 -1.29
N ALA A 69 4.71 2.69 -1.44
CA ALA A 69 4.78 3.65 -0.34
C ALA A 69 3.41 4.30 -0.08
N LEU A 70 3.02 4.42 1.19
CA LEU A 70 1.81 5.15 1.58
C LEU A 70 2.02 6.66 1.44
N VAL A 71 1.06 7.36 0.84
CA VAL A 71 1.10 8.82 0.64
C VAL A 71 -0.13 9.50 1.26
N SER A 72 0.01 10.74 1.74
CA SER A 72 -1.08 11.46 2.44
C SER A 72 -2.17 11.98 1.51
N ASP A 73 -1.75 12.47 0.34
CA ASP A 73 -2.58 13.23 -0.60
C ASP A 73 -2.20 12.90 -2.04
N LYS A 74 -3.06 13.31 -2.98
CA LYS A 74 -2.75 13.20 -4.41
C LYS A 74 -1.49 14.02 -4.70
N HIS A 75 -0.35 13.35 -4.91
CA HIS A 75 0.90 13.94 -5.38
C HIS A 75 0.61 15.01 -6.44
N THR A 76 1.26 16.16 -6.28
CA THR A 76 1.19 17.31 -7.17
C THR A 76 1.95 17.11 -8.49
N ASP A 77 2.64 15.98 -8.66
CA ASP A 77 3.29 15.63 -9.92
C ASP A 77 2.22 15.25 -10.95
N LYS A 78 2.00 16.13 -11.93
CA LYS A 78 0.91 16.04 -12.91
C LYS A 78 0.96 14.81 -13.82
N ASP A 79 2.06 14.05 -13.78
CA ASP A 79 2.38 13.04 -14.79
C ASP A 79 2.32 11.58 -14.29
N ASP A 80 2.03 11.31 -13.00
CA ASP A 80 1.82 9.94 -12.52
C ASP A 80 0.54 9.83 -11.68
N VAL A 81 -0.23 8.78 -11.94
CA VAL A 81 -1.52 8.53 -11.28
C VAL A 81 -1.25 7.87 -9.94
N ILE A 82 -1.93 8.28 -8.86
CA ILE A 82 -1.82 7.58 -7.58
C ILE A 82 -2.65 6.31 -7.58
N ILE A 83 -2.10 5.27 -6.96
CA ILE A 83 -2.81 4.01 -6.77
C ILE A 83 -3.75 4.20 -5.57
N GLU A 84 -5.04 4.31 -5.86
CA GLU A 84 -6.08 4.27 -4.83
C GLU A 84 -6.48 2.81 -4.60
N ALA A 85 -6.41 2.35 -3.35
CA ALA A 85 -6.76 0.99 -2.98
C ALA A 85 -7.66 0.96 -1.74
N HIS A 86 -8.50 -0.06 -1.66
CA HIS A 86 -9.22 -0.36 -0.44
C HIS A 86 -8.24 -0.83 0.65
N TRP A 87 -8.35 -0.27 1.85
CA TRP A 87 -7.43 -0.56 2.96
C TRP A 87 -8.04 -1.57 3.94
N CYS A 88 -7.45 -2.77 3.98
CA CYS A 88 -7.79 -3.85 4.91
C CYS A 88 -6.59 -4.16 5.82
N PRO A 89 -6.45 -3.51 6.98
CA PRO A 89 -5.32 -3.75 7.88
C PRO A 89 -5.38 -5.18 8.44
N TYR A 90 -4.28 -5.92 8.34
CA TYR A 90 -4.04 -7.15 9.10
C TYR A 90 -3.42 -6.76 10.44
N VAL A 91 -4.15 -6.95 11.53
CA VAL A 91 -3.62 -6.74 12.88
C VAL A 91 -3.41 -8.12 13.50
N SER A 92 -2.17 -8.63 13.44
CA SER A 92 -1.77 -9.77 14.26
C SER A 92 -1.54 -9.27 15.69
N GLY A 93 -2.53 -9.42 16.57
CA GLY A 93 -2.41 -9.03 17.97
C GLY A 93 -3.51 -9.58 18.87
N THR A 94 -3.14 -10.60 19.64
CA THR A 94 -3.73 -11.11 20.89
C THR A 94 -5.14 -11.72 20.85
N GLU A 95 -5.16 -13.05 20.97
CA GLU A 95 -6.25 -13.93 21.46
C GLU A 95 -7.43 -14.30 20.55
N LEU A 96 -7.57 -13.73 19.34
CA LEU A 96 -8.58 -14.21 18.39
C LEU A 96 -7.99 -14.37 16.98
N SER A 97 -8.37 -15.47 16.32
CA SER A 97 -8.00 -15.80 14.94
C SER A 97 -8.14 -14.58 14.03
N GLY A 98 -7.07 -14.28 13.29
CA GLY A 98 -6.92 -13.08 12.48
C GLY A 98 -8.14 -12.78 11.62
N TYR A 99 -8.88 -11.74 11.99
CA TYR A 99 -9.93 -11.20 11.17
C TYR A 99 -9.30 -10.41 10.02
N VAL A 100 -9.25 -11.03 8.84
CA VAL A 100 -9.25 -10.24 7.61
C VAL A 100 -10.62 -9.57 7.58
N ASP A 101 -10.65 -8.24 7.46
CA ASP A 101 -11.89 -7.53 7.18
C ASP A 101 -12.36 -8.02 5.80
N VAL A 102 -13.16 -9.09 5.80
CA VAL A 102 -13.70 -9.68 4.57
C VAL A 102 -14.67 -8.66 4.05
N LEU A 103 -14.31 -8.06 2.92
CA LEU A 103 -15.16 -7.19 2.14
C LEU A 103 -16.54 -7.86 1.96
N ARG A 104 -17.52 -7.40 2.72
CA ARG A 104 -18.93 -7.86 2.60
C ARG A 104 -19.57 -7.35 1.30
N GLU A 105 -18.96 -6.34 0.70
CA GLU A 105 -19.38 -5.71 -0.53
C GLU A 105 -18.18 -5.58 -1.48
N ASN A 106 -18.45 -5.60 -2.78
CA ASN A 106 -17.41 -5.48 -3.80
C ASN A 106 -16.75 -4.09 -3.66
N PRO A 107 -15.42 -3.99 -3.44
CA PRO A 107 -14.78 -2.71 -3.21
C PRO A 107 -14.94 -1.85 -4.46
N GLN A 108 -15.26 -0.56 -4.26
CA GLN A 108 -15.32 0.43 -5.34
C GLN A 108 -13.93 0.69 -5.98
N TYR A 109 -12.87 0.11 -5.40
CA TYR A 109 -11.50 0.25 -5.83
C TYR A 109 -11.06 -0.96 -6.65
N ASN A 110 -10.29 -0.72 -7.71
CA ASN A 110 -9.69 -1.75 -8.55
C ASN A 110 -8.61 -2.57 -7.81
N PHE A 111 -8.17 -2.10 -6.65
CA PHE A 111 -7.11 -2.72 -5.85
C PHE A 111 -7.54 -2.84 -4.39
N VAL A 112 -7.19 -3.97 -3.77
CA VAL A 112 -7.34 -4.19 -2.34
C VAL A 112 -5.95 -4.34 -1.76
N PHE A 113 -5.67 -3.64 -0.67
CA PHE A 113 -4.42 -3.76 0.06
C PHE A 113 -4.64 -4.50 1.38
N THR A 114 -3.89 -5.58 1.58
CA THR A 114 -3.79 -6.28 2.86
C THR A 114 -2.31 -6.35 3.28
N PRO A 115 -1.96 -5.96 4.51
CA PRO A 115 -0.60 -6.13 5.04
C PRO A 115 -0.17 -7.60 5.14
N ALA A 116 -1.13 -8.53 5.05
CA ALA A 116 -0.90 -9.97 4.98
C ALA A 116 -0.50 -10.48 3.58
N MET A 117 -0.39 -9.63 2.55
CA MET A 117 0.18 -9.99 1.24
C MET A 117 1.71 -10.14 1.27
N ASN A 118 2.25 -10.65 2.38
CA ASN A 118 3.58 -11.23 2.43
C ASN A 118 3.44 -12.75 2.51
N VAL A 119 4.22 -13.42 1.67
CA VAL A 119 4.38 -14.87 1.52
C VAL A 119 3.36 -15.55 0.59
N CYS A 120 3.43 -15.23 -0.70
CA CYS A 120 3.27 -16.20 -1.79
C CYS A 120 4.23 -15.83 -2.93
#